data_AF-A0A164IPI9-F1
#
_entry.id   AF-A0A164IPI9-F1
#
_cell.length_a   1.000
_cell.length_b   1.000
_cell.length_c   1.000
_cell.angle_alpha   90.00
_cell.angle_beta   90.00
_cell.angle_gamma   90.00
#
_symmetry.space_group_name_H-M   'P 1'
#
loop_
_entity.id
_entity.type
_entity.pdbx_description
1 polymer ?
#
loop_
_entity_poly.entity_id
_entity_poly.type
_entity_poly.pdbx_seq_one_letter_code
_entity_poly.pdbx_strand_id
1 'polypeptide(L)' 'MEVCELRDPKGLYRRARAGEVPDFTGISSPYERPEAPDFTVLSADGTPSTVAESILRWLRLS' A
#
# COMPACT_ATOMS: atom_id res chain seq x y z
N MET A 1 -5.67 -6.55 2.43
CA MET A 1 -5.90 -6.84 0.99
C MET A 1 -7.32 -6.51 0.58
N GLU A 2 -8.32 -6.99 1.33
CA GLU A 2 -9.75 -6.74 1.07
C GLU A 2 -10.10 -5.26 0.85
N VAL A 3 -9.53 -4.32 1.62
CA VAL A 3 -9.76 -2.88 1.44
C VAL A 3 -9.16 -2.34 0.13
N CYS A 4 -8.04 -2.91 -0.34
CA CYS A 4 -7.41 -2.52 -1.59
C CYS A 4 -8.17 -3.07 -2.80
N GLU A 5 -8.62 -4.32 -2.70
CA GLU A 5 -9.51 -4.98 -3.68
C GLU A 5 -10.85 -4.27 -3.80
N LEU A 6 -11.44 -3.81 -2.68
CA LEU A 6 -12.70 -3.09 -2.67
C LEU A 6 -12.60 -1.72 -3.35
N ARG A 7 -11.48 -1.03 -3.19
CA ARG A 7 -11.28 0.31 -3.76
C ARG A 7 -11.14 0.29 -5.27
N ASP A 8 -10.45 -0.74 -5.80
CA ASP A 8 -10.04 -0.97 -7.21
C ASP A 8 -10.37 0.14 -8.23
N PRO A 9 -9.81 1.37 -8.08
CA PRO A 9 -10.23 2.51 -8.88
C PRO A 9 -9.75 2.40 -10.34
N LYS A 10 -8.80 1.49 -10.59
CA LYS A 10 -8.18 1.23 -11.89
C LYS A 10 -8.60 -0.11 -12.51
N GLY A 11 -9.45 -0.89 -11.84
CA GLY A 11 -9.86 -2.22 -12.31
C GLY A 11 -8.74 -3.26 -12.33
N LEU A 12 -7.62 -3.01 -11.67
CA LEU A 12 -6.43 -3.86 -11.71
C LEU A 12 -6.65 -5.16 -10.94
N TYR A 13 -7.32 -5.11 -9.79
CA TYR A 13 -7.63 -6.30 -9.03
C TYR A 13 -8.62 -7.20 -9.77
N ARG A 14 -9.63 -6.63 -10.44
CA ARG A 14 -10.55 -7.39 -11.30
C ARG A 14 -9.82 -8.12 -12.43
N ARG A 15 -8.92 -7.44 -13.13
CA ARG A 15 -8.14 -8.01 -14.24
C ARG A 15 -7.16 -9.08 -13.78
N ALA A 16 -6.52 -8.89 -12.63
CA ALA A 16 -5.67 -9.90 -12.01
C ALA A 16 -6.46 -11.15 -11.61
N ARG A 17 -7.68 -11.02 -11.05
CA ARG A 17 -8.58 -12.16 -10.78
C ARG A 17 -9.02 -12.88 -12.06
N ALA A 18 -9.16 -12.17 -13.17
CA ALA A 18 -9.45 -12.75 -14.48
C ALA A 18 -8.23 -13.41 -15.16
N GLY A 19 -7.04 -13.35 -14.52
CA GLY A 19 -5.81 -13.93 -15.07
C GLY A 19 -5.12 -13.08 -16.15
N GLU A 20 -5.59 -11.85 -16.38
CA GLU A 20 -5.02 -10.95 -17.41
C GLU A 20 -3.74 -10.25 -16.97
N VAL A 21 -3.47 -10.22 -15.66
CA VAL A 21 -2.27 -9.61 -15.08
C VAL A 21 -1.48 -10.69 -14.33
N PRO A 22 -0.40 -11.22 -14.93
CA PRO A 22 0.45 -12.21 -14.25
C PRO A 22 1.19 -11.58 -13.07
N ASP A 23 1.55 -12.42 -12.10
CA ASP A 23 2.36 -12.07 -10.92
C ASP A 23 1.87 -10.85 -10.11
N PHE A 24 0.55 -10.66 -10.06
CA PHE A 24 -0.07 -9.57 -9.32
C PHE A 24 0.06 -9.79 -7.81
N THR A 25 0.72 -8.84 -7.13
CA THR A 25 0.96 -8.90 -5.69
C THR A 25 -0.34 -8.86 -4.91
N GLY A 26 -0.49 -9.80 -3.97
CA GLY A 26 -1.72 -10.07 -3.24
C GLY A 26 -2.71 -11.01 -3.93
N ILE A 27 -2.58 -11.31 -5.23
CA ILE A 27 -3.46 -12.31 -5.88
C ILE A 27 -2.67 -13.56 -6.26
N SER A 28 -1.72 -13.44 -7.19
CA SER A 28 -0.93 -14.56 -7.70
C SER A 28 0.51 -14.55 -7.20
N SER A 29 0.93 -13.47 -6.53
CA SER A 29 2.26 -13.34 -5.89
C SER A 29 2.10 -12.79 -4.46
N PRO A 30 2.88 -13.25 -3.46
CA PRO A 30 2.79 -12.74 -2.10
C PRO A 30 3.35 -11.31 -1.98
N TYR A 31 2.81 -10.54 -1.03
CA TYR A 31 3.46 -9.31 -0.58
C TYR A 31 4.26 -9.59 0.70
N GLU A 32 5.57 -9.36 0.64
CA GLU A 32 6.45 -9.50 1.79
C GLU A 32 6.61 -8.14 2.47
N ARG A 33 6.01 -8.00 3.67
CA ARG A 33 6.15 -6.78 4.46
C ARG A 33 7.61 -6.63 4.90
N PRO A 34 8.20 -5.41 4.84
CA PRO A 34 9.54 -5.17 5.37
C PRO A 34 9.62 -5.53 6.86
N GLU A 35 10.68 -6.26 7.26
CA GLU A 35 10.90 -6.65 8.65
C GLU A 35 11.37 -5.48 9.53
N ALA A 36 12.21 -4.60 8.97
CA ALA A 36 12.80 -3.46 9.67
C ALA A 36 12.67 -2.16 8.84
N PRO A 37 11.45 -1.61 8.70
CA PRO A 37 11.26 -0.32 8.03
C PRO A 37 11.71 0.84 8.94
N ASP A 38 12.40 1.83 8.39
CA ASP A 38 12.78 3.05 9.13
C ASP A 38 11.57 3.85 9.61
N PHE A 39 10.50 3.85 8.81
CA PHE A 39 9.23 4.51 9.11
C PHE A 39 8.06 3.77 8.45
N THR A 40 6.95 3.58 9.16
CA THR A 40 5.74 2.90 8.65
C THR A 40 4.55 3.85 8.70
N VAL A 41 3.75 3.87 7.62
CA VAL A 41 2.50 4.63 7.55
C VAL A 41 1.35 3.72 7.11
N LEU A 42 0.17 3.93 7.70
CA LEU A 42 -1.07 3.25 7.39
C LEU A 42 -2.07 4.25 6.80
N SER A 43 -2.98 3.77 5.96
CA SER A 43 -4.04 4.62 5.42
C SER A 43 -5.01 5.14 6.48
N ALA A 44 -4.98 4.59 7.70
CA ALA A 44 -5.77 5.05 8.84
C ALA A 44 -5.11 6.22 9.60
N ASP A 45 -3.84 6.54 9.31
CA ASP A 45 -3.07 7.53 10.05
C ASP A 45 -3.46 8.98 9.73
N GLY A 46 -4.37 9.18 8.76
CA GLY A 46 -4.95 10.48 8.44
C GLY A 46 -5.02 10.74 6.94
N THR A 47 -5.14 12.03 6.60
CA THR A 47 -5.08 12.47 5.20
C THR A 47 -3.66 12.39 4.66
N PRO A 48 -3.47 12.31 3.33
CA PRO A 48 -2.13 12.30 2.73
C PRO A 48 -1.25 13.46 3.20
N SER A 49 -1.81 14.66 3.39
CA SER A 49 -1.07 15.82 3.89
C SER A 49 -0.60 15.63 5.33
N THR A 50 -1.46 15.10 6.21
CA THR A 50 -1.14 14.85 7.63
C THR A 50 -0.02 13.80 7.76
N VAL A 51 -0.11 12.73 6.96
CA VAL A 51 0.90 11.67 6.92
C VAL A 51 2.22 12.19 6.34
N ALA A 52 2.17 13.04 5.31
CA ALA A 52 3.37 13.67 4.77
C ALA A 52 4.10 14.54 5.82
N GLU A 53 3.34 15.29 6.63
CA GLU A 53 3.92 16.10 7.71
C GLU A 53 4.60 15.26 8.81
N SER A 54 4.06 14.08 9.13
CA SER A 54 4.68 13.18 10.13
C SER A 54 6.02 12.63 9.63
N ILE A 55 6.11 12.27 8.36
CA ILE A 55 7.36 11.83 7.71
C ILE A 55 8.40 12.96 7.71
N LEU A 56 8.00 14.18 7.33
CA LEU A 56 8.89 15.34 7.33
C LEU A 56 9.42 15.67 8.74
N ARG A 57 8.60 15.47 9.78
CA ARG A 57 9.03 15.64 11.16
C ARG A 57 10.05 14.60 11.57
N TRP A 58 9.83 13.34 11.20
CA TRP A 58 10.76 12.24 11.48
C TRP A 58 12.14 12.49 10.83
N LEU A 59 12.16 12.89 9.55
CA LEU A 59 13.39 13.20 8.81
C LEU A 59 14.21 14.38 9.38
N ARG A 60 13.57 15.30 10.09
CA ARG A 60 14.21 16.50 10.67
C ARG A 60 14.72 16.30 12.10
N LEU A 61 14.48 15.14 12.69
CA LEU A 61 14.94 14.75 14.02
C LEU A 61 16.00 13.64 13.95
N SER A 62 16.49 13.34 12.75
CA SER A 62 17.60 12.41 12.46
C SER A 62 18.93 13.16 12.40
#